data_AF-A0A448YVW6-F1
#
_entry.id   AF-A0A448YVW6-F1
#
_cell.length_a   1.000
_cell.length_b   1.000
_cell.length_c   1.000
_cell.angle_alpha   90.00
_cell.angle_beta   90.00
_cell.angle_gamma   90.00
#
_symmetry.space_group_name_H-M   'P 1'
#
loop_
_entity.id
_entity.type
_entity.pdbx_description
1 polymer ?
#
loop_
_entity_poly.entity_id
_entity_poly.type
_entity_poly.pdbx_seq_one_letter_code
_entity_poly.pdbx_strand_id
1 'polypeptide(L)'
;MKLSIATLVALPAATVALSSKAPAARNPSPVIKAMANGMTLLKPVFGVEAKIQASVLGGSVDEASVSEEIASEIKSNDVVIYTYGLSPFSSEATAILDATGCSYDKIELGAEWFLLNGKDSVKRVLLSECVDNGATSLPKVFVKGECIGGCAELAESVSTGTFDELLKKGSSTQGKKKSFLPFF
;
A
#
# COMPACT_ATOMS: atom_id res chain seq x y z
N MET A 1 7.60 -63.86 -35.25
CA MET A 1 6.83 -63.10 -34.23
C MET A 1 7.84 -62.66 -33.17
N LYS A 2 8.08 -61.40 -32.78
CA LYS A 2 7.49 -60.09 -33.05
C LYS A 2 8.64 -59.06 -32.94
N LEU A 3 8.62 -58.06 -33.81
CA LEU A 3 9.32 -56.77 -33.68
C LEU A 3 8.77 -56.00 -32.47
N SER A 4 9.60 -55.21 -31.78
CA SER A 4 9.15 -53.91 -31.25
C SER A 4 10.34 -52.98 -31.01
N ILE A 5 10.52 -52.04 -31.95
CA ILE A 5 11.45 -50.91 -31.87
C ILE A 5 10.72 -49.81 -31.10
N ALA A 6 11.30 -49.34 -30.00
CA ALA A 6 10.76 -48.22 -29.23
C ALA A 6 11.12 -46.90 -29.92
N THR A 7 10.12 -46.27 -30.55
CA THR A 7 10.21 -44.92 -31.09
C THR A 7 10.09 -43.90 -29.95
N LEU A 8 11.17 -43.15 -29.72
CA LEU A 8 11.22 -42.05 -28.76
C LEU A 8 10.73 -40.79 -29.47
N VAL A 9 9.50 -40.36 -29.18
CA VAL A 9 8.93 -39.10 -29.68
C VAL A 9 9.34 -37.97 -28.73
N ALA A 10 10.16 -37.04 -29.22
CA ALA A 10 10.50 -35.81 -28.53
C ALA A 10 9.33 -34.81 -28.63
N LEU A 11 8.86 -34.31 -27.47
CA LEU A 11 7.97 -33.16 -27.39
C LEU A 11 8.78 -31.86 -27.50
N PRO A 12 8.32 -30.83 -28.25
CA PRO A 12 8.94 -29.52 -28.21
C PRO A 12 8.48 -28.77 -26.95
N ALA A 13 9.43 -28.27 -26.16
CA ALA A 13 9.19 -27.30 -25.11
C ALA A 13 8.73 -25.98 -25.76
N ALA A 14 7.45 -25.64 -25.58
CA ALA A 14 6.93 -24.35 -25.99
C ALA A 14 7.46 -23.26 -25.06
N THR A 15 8.40 -22.45 -25.55
CA THR A 15 8.83 -21.21 -24.90
C THR A 15 7.66 -20.23 -24.91
N VAL A 16 6.99 -20.08 -23.76
CA VAL A 16 6.04 -18.98 -23.53
C VAL A 16 6.84 -17.70 -23.39
N ALA A 17 6.92 -16.92 -24.47
CA ALA A 17 7.40 -15.56 -24.42
C ALA A 17 6.39 -14.70 -23.67
N LEU A 18 6.67 -14.40 -22.40
CA LEU A 18 5.93 -13.43 -21.61
C LEU A 18 6.14 -12.05 -22.25
N SER A 19 5.16 -11.59 -23.03
CA SER A 19 5.14 -10.24 -23.57
C SER A 19 4.92 -9.26 -22.42
N SER A 20 5.99 -8.72 -21.85
CA SER A 20 5.93 -7.67 -20.83
C SER A 20 5.50 -6.35 -21.49
N LYS A 21 4.20 -6.19 -21.73
CA LYS A 21 3.65 -4.86 -21.94
C LYS A 21 3.77 -4.13 -20.61
N ALA A 22 4.71 -3.18 -20.53
CA ALA A 22 4.82 -2.31 -19.37
C ALA A 22 3.43 -1.72 -19.07
N PRO A 23 2.93 -1.80 -17.83
CA PRO A 23 1.65 -1.24 -17.51
C PRO A 23 1.63 0.25 -17.87
N ALA A 24 0.55 0.69 -18.50
CA ALA A 24 0.40 2.10 -18.82
C ALA A 24 0.24 2.86 -17.49
N ALA A 25 1.25 3.66 -17.14
CA ALA A 25 1.21 4.49 -15.95
C ALA A 25 -0.05 5.37 -15.96
N ARG A 26 -0.98 5.08 -15.05
CA ARG A 26 -2.19 5.89 -14.85
C ARG A 26 -1.85 7.04 -13.92
N ASN A 27 -2.07 8.27 -14.38
CA ASN A 27 -1.92 9.45 -13.56
C ASN A 27 -3.26 9.80 -12.87
N PRO A 28 -3.23 10.30 -11.62
CA PRO A 28 -4.39 10.84 -10.94
C PRO A 28 -5.05 11.92 -11.78
N SER A 29 -6.38 12.02 -11.71
CA SER A 29 -7.08 13.12 -12.38
C SER A 29 -6.55 14.49 -11.91
N PRO A 30 -6.55 15.53 -12.76
CA PRO A 30 -6.05 16.86 -12.39
C PRO A 30 -6.72 17.43 -11.14
N VAL A 31 -8.02 17.15 -10.95
CA VAL A 31 -8.78 17.57 -9.77
C VAL A 31 -8.25 16.89 -8.51
N ILE A 32 -8.03 15.57 -8.56
CA ILE A 32 -7.46 14.82 -7.43
C ILE A 32 -6.05 15.30 -7.09
N LYS A 33 -5.22 15.59 -8.10
CA LYS A 33 -3.89 16.15 -7.88
C LYS A 33 -3.93 17.52 -7.20
N ALA A 34 -4.82 18.40 -7.64
CA ALA A 34 -5.02 19.71 -7.00
C ALA A 34 -5.50 19.59 -5.55
N MET A 35 -6.48 18.71 -5.30
CA MET A 35 -7.01 18.47 -3.96
C MET A 35 -5.97 17.83 -3.02
N ALA A 36 -5.15 16.89 -3.51
CA ALA A 36 -4.07 16.28 -2.73
C ALA A 36 -3.03 17.32 -2.28
N ASN A 37 -2.68 18.25 -3.19
CA ASN A 37 -1.78 19.36 -2.87
C ASN A 37 -2.39 20.28 -1.80
N GLY A 38 -3.67 20.63 -1.92
CA GLY A 38 -4.38 21.40 -0.89
C GLY A 38 -4.41 20.69 0.46
N MET A 39 -4.60 19.37 0.46
CA MET A 39 -4.66 18.57 1.69
C MET A 39 -3.32 18.49 2.43
N THR A 40 -2.20 18.68 1.73
CA THR A 40 -0.87 18.77 2.34
C THR A 40 -0.74 19.97 3.29
N LEU A 41 -1.43 21.08 3.02
CA LEU A 41 -1.42 22.25 3.92
C LEU A 41 -2.18 21.99 5.23
N LEU A 42 -3.19 21.11 5.19
CA LEU A 42 -4.03 20.77 6.34
C LEU A 42 -3.48 19.61 7.18
N LYS A 43 -2.33 19.03 6.79
CA LYS A 43 -1.68 17.91 7.48
C LYS A 43 -1.54 18.10 9.00
N PRO A 44 -1.07 19.25 9.53
CA PRO A 44 -0.93 19.42 10.98
C PRO A 44 -2.28 19.31 11.70
N VAL A 45 -3.34 19.86 11.10
CA VAL A 45 -4.70 19.81 11.65
C VAL A 45 -5.21 18.37 11.67
N PHE A 46 -5.08 17.64 10.55
CA PHE A 46 -5.46 16.23 10.48
C PHE A 46 -4.61 15.32 11.37
N GLY A 47 -3.35 15.69 11.62
CA GLY A 47 -2.48 15.00 12.56
C GLY A 47 -2.98 15.11 14.00
N VAL A 48 -3.33 16.33 14.42
CA VAL A 48 -3.91 16.58 15.75
C VAL A 48 -5.27 15.91 15.89
N GLU A 49 -6.16 16.06 14.90
CA GLU A 49 -7.48 15.42 14.88
C GLU A 49 -7.36 13.90 15.01
N ALA A 50 -6.49 13.26 14.22
CA ALA A 50 -6.32 11.80 14.25
C ALA A 50 -5.83 11.30 15.61
N LYS A 51 -4.90 12.03 16.25
CA LYS A 51 -4.41 11.68 17.59
C LYS A 51 -5.52 11.80 18.64
N ILE A 52 -6.27 12.90 18.63
CA ILE A 52 -7.41 13.08 19.55
C ILE A 52 -8.46 11.99 19.32
N GLN A 53 -8.80 11.71 18.06
CA GLN A 53 -9.75 10.67 17.69
C GLN A 53 -9.28 9.29 18.19
N ALA A 54 -8.00 8.95 18.00
CA ALA A 54 -7.40 7.71 18.51
C ALA A 54 -7.45 7.65 20.05
N SER A 55 -7.12 8.74 20.74
CA SER A 55 -7.18 8.77 22.21
C SER A 55 -8.61 8.64 22.75
N VAL A 56 -9.59 9.29 22.11
CA VAL A 56 -10.99 9.29 22.58
C VAL A 56 -11.69 7.98 22.25
N LEU A 57 -11.53 7.46 21.03
CA LEU A 57 -12.24 6.25 20.59
C LEU A 57 -11.46 4.97 20.90
N GLY A 58 -10.13 5.06 20.96
CA GLY A 58 -9.20 3.94 21.11
C GLY A 58 -8.55 3.84 22.48
N GLY A 59 -9.01 4.56 23.51
CA GLY A 59 -8.35 4.60 24.82
C GLY A 59 -8.17 3.26 25.55
N SER A 60 -8.84 2.18 25.10
CA SER A 60 -8.65 0.81 25.59
C SER A 60 -7.99 -0.13 24.59
N VAL A 61 -7.58 0.39 23.43
CA VAL A 61 -6.94 -0.39 22.36
C VAL A 61 -5.45 -0.48 22.66
N ASP A 62 -4.91 -1.69 22.61
CA ASP A 62 -3.48 -1.92 22.76
C ASP A 62 -2.75 -1.55 21.45
N GLU A 63 -1.95 -0.49 21.49
CA GLU A 63 -1.22 0.00 20.31
C GLU A 63 -0.21 -1.05 19.79
N ALA A 64 0.40 -1.83 20.69
CA ALA A 64 1.33 -2.89 20.31
C ALA A 64 0.64 -3.95 19.43
N SER A 65 -0.52 -4.44 19.85
CA SER A 65 -1.34 -5.38 19.07
C SER A 65 -1.71 -4.83 17.69
N VAL A 66 -2.08 -3.55 17.59
CA VAL A 66 -2.41 -2.93 16.29
C VAL A 66 -1.15 -2.79 15.42
N SER A 67 -0.01 -2.47 16.01
CA SER A 67 1.26 -2.38 15.28
C SER A 67 1.72 -3.75 14.73
N GLU A 68 1.49 -4.83 15.49
CA GLU A 68 1.73 -6.21 15.05
C GLU A 68 0.77 -6.61 13.92
N GLU A 69 -0.50 -6.23 14.02
CA GLU A 69 -1.50 -6.41 12.96
C GLU A 69 -1.04 -5.73 11.67
N ILE A 70 -0.67 -4.44 11.72
CA ILE A 70 -0.13 -3.69 10.57
C ILE A 70 1.11 -4.39 9.99
N ALA A 71 2.04 -4.81 10.85
CA ALA A 71 3.28 -5.46 10.41
C ALA A 71 3.00 -6.82 9.75
N SER A 72 2.00 -7.56 10.22
CA SER A 72 1.58 -8.83 9.63
C SER A 72 0.89 -8.60 8.28
N GLU A 73 -0.04 -7.65 8.21
CA GLU A 73 -0.73 -7.24 6.98
C GLU A 73 0.27 -6.86 5.89
N ILE A 74 1.20 -5.96 6.19
CA ILE A 74 2.23 -5.49 5.26
C ILE A 74 3.19 -6.61 4.81
N LYS A 75 3.46 -7.61 5.65
CA LYS A 75 4.33 -8.74 5.30
C LYS A 75 3.61 -9.85 4.52
N SER A 76 2.29 -9.94 4.67
CA SER A 76 1.50 -11.00 4.06
C SER A 76 1.47 -10.91 2.54
N ASN A 77 1.62 -9.70 1.98
CA ASN A 77 1.52 -9.44 0.55
C ASN A 77 2.61 -8.51 0.05
N ASP A 78 2.92 -8.65 -1.24
CA ASP A 78 3.91 -7.81 -1.91
C ASP A 78 3.46 -6.37 -2.06
N VAL A 79 2.15 -6.13 -2.16
CA VAL A 79 1.56 -4.79 -2.21
C VAL A 79 0.35 -4.76 -1.28
N VAL A 80 0.31 -3.77 -0.40
CA VAL A 80 -0.82 -3.54 0.51
C VAL A 80 -1.23 -2.07 0.41
N ILE A 81 -2.53 -1.82 0.30
CA ILE A 81 -3.10 -0.48 0.33
C ILE A 81 -4.15 -0.36 1.44
N TYR A 82 -3.98 0.63 2.31
CA TYR A 82 -4.99 1.01 3.28
C TYR A 82 -5.86 2.12 2.71
N THR A 83 -7.18 1.98 2.80
CA THR A 83 -8.16 2.88 2.15
C THR A 83 -9.27 3.33 3.09
N TYR A 84 -9.98 4.39 2.68
CA TYR A 84 -11.36 4.64 3.11
C TYR A 84 -12.33 4.31 1.98
N GLY A 85 -13.48 3.74 2.32
CA GLY A 85 -14.45 3.24 1.34
C GLY A 85 -15.05 4.32 0.43
N LEU A 86 -15.25 5.55 0.95
CA LEU A 86 -15.87 6.66 0.19
C LEU A 86 -14.86 7.68 -0.34
N SER A 87 -13.56 7.45 -0.09
CA SER A 87 -12.52 8.42 -0.42
C SER A 87 -12.20 8.39 -1.92
N PRO A 88 -12.27 9.54 -2.61
CA PRO A 88 -11.93 9.61 -4.03
C PRO A 88 -10.43 9.39 -4.27
N PHE A 89 -9.57 9.73 -3.30
CA PHE A 89 -8.13 9.43 -3.36
C PHE A 89 -7.85 7.93 -3.26
N SER A 90 -8.62 7.22 -2.42
CA SER A 90 -8.51 5.76 -2.29
C SER A 90 -8.97 5.06 -3.56
N SER A 91 -10.06 5.52 -4.16
CA SER A 91 -10.55 5.03 -5.46
C SER A 91 -9.53 5.24 -6.57
N GLU A 92 -8.91 6.42 -6.65
CA GLU A 92 -7.88 6.69 -7.67
C GLU A 92 -6.62 5.86 -7.46
N ALA A 93 -6.13 5.72 -6.22
CA ALA A 93 -4.96 4.88 -5.93
C ALA A 93 -5.21 3.40 -6.28
N THR A 94 -6.41 2.89 -5.98
CA THR A 94 -6.85 1.54 -6.38
C THR A 94 -6.83 1.41 -7.90
N ALA A 95 -7.37 2.39 -8.64
CA ALA A 95 -7.36 2.38 -10.10
C ALA A 95 -5.95 2.46 -10.71
N ILE A 96 -5.00 3.11 -10.02
CA ILE A 96 -3.58 3.14 -10.42
C ILE A 96 -2.98 1.73 -10.25
N LEU A 97 -3.19 1.09 -9.10
CA LEU A 97 -2.72 -0.29 -8.85
C LEU A 97 -3.37 -1.29 -9.82
N ASP A 98 -4.66 -1.18 -10.09
CA ASP A 98 -5.35 -2.03 -11.08
C ASP A 98 -4.72 -1.89 -12.47
N ALA A 99 -4.31 -0.67 -12.85
CA ALA A 99 -3.64 -0.41 -14.12
C ALA A 99 -2.22 -0.99 -14.20
N THR A 100 -1.56 -1.26 -13.06
CA THR A 100 -0.25 -1.94 -13.07
C THR A 100 -0.38 -3.44 -13.34
N GLY A 101 -1.54 -4.03 -13.06
CA GLY A 101 -1.77 -5.47 -13.14
C GLY A 101 -1.08 -6.27 -12.03
N CYS A 102 -0.56 -5.62 -10.98
CA CYS A 102 -0.04 -6.31 -9.81
C CYS A 102 -1.17 -6.81 -8.90
N SER A 103 -0.97 -7.92 -8.21
CA SER A 103 -1.83 -8.32 -7.09
C SER A 103 -1.51 -7.47 -5.86
N TYR A 104 -2.55 -6.99 -5.18
CA TYR A 104 -2.42 -6.21 -3.96
C TYR A 104 -3.57 -6.52 -3.00
N ASP A 105 -3.31 -6.37 -1.71
CA ASP A 105 -4.32 -6.47 -0.67
C ASP A 105 -4.84 -5.09 -0.31
N LYS A 106 -6.17 -4.94 -0.34
CA LYS A 106 -6.85 -3.71 0.03
C LYS A 106 -7.48 -3.86 1.41
N ILE A 107 -7.05 -3.02 2.34
CA ILE A 107 -7.53 -3.00 3.72
C ILE A 107 -8.30 -1.70 3.95
N GLU A 108 -9.61 -1.81 4.10
CA GLU A 108 -10.47 -0.66 4.37
C GLU A 108 -10.59 -0.42 5.87
N LEU A 109 -10.19 0.76 6.34
CA LEU A 109 -10.29 1.14 7.77
C LEU A 109 -11.70 1.63 8.16
N GLY A 110 -12.49 2.05 7.18
CA GLY A 110 -13.85 2.56 7.37
C GLY A 110 -14.32 3.38 6.19
N ALA A 111 -15.57 3.85 6.26
CA ALA A 111 -16.19 4.62 5.19
C ALA A 111 -15.44 5.95 4.92
N GLU A 112 -15.10 6.67 5.99
CA GLU A 112 -14.29 7.91 5.97
C GLU A 112 -13.53 8.10 7.28
N TRP A 113 -12.54 9.00 7.29
CA TRP A 113 -11.65 9.22 8.44
C TRP A 113 -12.36 9.66 9.73
N PHE A 114 -13.49 10.36 9.62
CA PHE A 114 -14.27 10.82 10.76
C PHE A 114 -15.29 9.78 11.26
N LEU A 115 -15.39 8.62 10.61
CA LEU A 115 -16.30 7.51 10.95
C LEU A 115 -15.57 6.27 11.45
N LEU A 116 -14.30 6.39 11.82
CA LEU A 116 -13.49 5.27 12.29
C LEU A 116 -13.92 4.80 13.68
N ASN A 117 -13.79 3.50 13.93
CA ASN A 117 -13.88 2.94 15.27
C ASN A 117 -12.57 3.18 16.04
N GLY A 118 -12.50 2.72 17.30
CA GLY A 118 -11.31 2.89 18.15
C GLY A 118 -10.05 2.26 17.57
N LYS A 119 -10.12 1.00 17.14
CA LYS A 119 -8.97 0.26 16.60
C LYS A 119 -8.44 0.91 15.33
N ASP A 120 -9.32 1.27 14.41
CA ASP A 120 -8.95 1.87 13.13
C ASP A 120 -8.48 3.32 13.28
N SER A 121 -8.95 4.03 14.31
CA SER A 121 -8.42 5.35 14.67
C SER A 121 -6.96 5.25 15.15
N VAL A 122 -6.63 4.25 15.98
CA VAL A 122 -5.25 3.95 16.39
C VAL A 122 -4.41 3.52 15.19
N LYS A 123 -4.95 2.60 14.35
CA LYS A 123 -4.28 2.12 13.13
C LYS A 123 -3.93 3.27 12.20
N ARG A 124 -4.83 4.25 12.00
CA ARG A 124 -4.60 5.47 11.22
C ARG A 124 -3.39 6.28 11.71
N VAL A 125 -3.23 6.41 13.03
CA VAL A 125 -2.09 7.11 13.64
C VAL A 125 -0.79 6.34 13.39
N LEU A 126 -0.76 5.03 13.66
CA LEU A 126 0.43 4.20 13.43
C LEU A 126 0.85 4.16 11.95
N LEU A 127 -0.10 4.11 11.02
CA LEU A 127 0.18 4.20 9.59
C LEU A 127 0.82 5.55 9.19
N SER A 128 0.54 6.63 9.92
CA SER A 128 1.17 7.93 9.66
C SER A 128 2.66 7.94 10.02
N GLU A 129 3.08 7.11 10.96
CA GLU A 129 4.49 6.95 11.35
C GLU A 129 5.29 6.19 10.30
N CYS A 130 4.60 5.40 9.47
CA CYS A 130 5.19 4.65 8.37
C CYS A 130 5.55 5.54 7.17
N VAL A 131 5.04 6.76 7.09
CA VAL A 131 5.32 7.69 5.97
C VAL A 131 6.22 8.83 6.42
N ASP A 132 7.22 9.18 5.60
CA ASP A 132 8.20 10.21 5.96
C ASP A 132 7.59 11.60 6.26
N ASN A 133 6.42 11.89 5.68
CA ASN A 133 5.73 13.16 5.84
C ASN A 133 4.68 13.18 6.97
N GLY A 134 4.53 12.09 7.74
CA GLY A 134 3.59 12.00 8.86
C GLY A 134 2.10 12.11 8.48
N ALA A 135 1.72 11.94 7.21
CA ALA A 135 0.35 12.11 6.77
C ALA A 135 -0.60 11.07 7.38
N THR A 136 -1.60 11.50 8.14
CA THR A 136 -2.67 10.64 8.69
C THR A 136 -3.83 10.37 7.72
N SER A 137 -3.81 10.95 6.51
CA SER A 137 -4.82 10.70 5.48
C SER A 137 -4.62 9.33 4.83
N LEU A 138 -5.68 8.73 4.29
CA LEU A 138 -5.59 7.56 3.41
C LEU A 138 -5.90 7.98 1.95
N PRO A 139 -5.35 7.29 0.94
CA PRO A 139 -4.70 5.98 1.02
C PRO A 139 -3.27 5.98 1.56
N LYS A 140 -2.81 4.80 1.99
CA LYS A 140 -1.40 4.49 2.27
C LYS A 140 -1.02 3.20 1.56
N VAL A 141 0.03 3.25 0.75
CA VAL A 141 0.47 2.11 -0.07
C VAL A 141 1.83 1.62 0.41
N PHE A 142 1.96 0.31 0.52
CA PHE A 142 3.16 -0.40 0.88
C PHE A 142 3.54 -1.35 -0.25
N VAL A 143 4.82 -1.41 -0.59
CA VAL A 143 5.39 -2.33 -1.59
C VAL A 143 6.56 -3.06 -0.95
N LYS A 144 6.50 -4.39 -0.86
CA LYS A 144 7.51 -5.26 -0.26
C LYS A 144 7.92 -4.84 1.17
N GLY A 145 6.96 -4.32 1.92
CA GLY A 145 7.17 -3.83 3.29
C GLY A 145 7.55 -2.35 3.41
N GLU A 146 7.79 -1.65 2.30
CA GLU A 146 8.18 -0.24 2.28
C GLU A 146 6.98 0.66 1.98
N CYS A 147 6.74 1.66 2.82
CA CYS A 147 5.68 2.65 2.61
C CYS A 147 6.11 3.63 1.52
N ILE A 148 5.41 3.64 0.39
CA ILE A 148 5.67 4.59 -0.70
C ILE A 148 4.91 5.91 -0.54
N GLY A 149 3.86 5.93 0.29
CA GLY A 149 3.05 7.12 0.57
C GLY A 149 1.59 6.98 0.16
N GLY A 150 0.98 8.10 -0.27
CA GLY A 150 -0.43 8.16 -0.67
C GLY A 150 -0.63 8.06 -2.18
N CYS A 151 -1.78 8.56 -2.66
CA CYS A 151 -2.15 8.47 -4.07
C CYS A 151 -1.17 9.23 -5.00
N ALA A 152 -0.67 10.38 -4.56
CA ALA A 152 0.25 11.20 -5.36
C ALA A 152 1.62 10.52 -5.47
N GLU A 153 2.15 10.02 -4.36
CA GLU A 153 3.44 9.32 -4.32
C GLU A 153 3.37 7.97 -5.07
N LEU A 154 2.25 7.24 -4.96
CA LEU A 154 2.02 6.04 -5.78
C LEU A 154 2.08 6.38 -7.27
N ALA A 155 1.33 7.40 -7.72
CA ALA A 155 1.30 7.79 -9.11
C ALA A 155 2.68 8.17 -9.66
N GLU A 156 3.43 8.95 -8.87
CA GLU A 156 4.80 9.31 -9.20
C GLU A 156 5.68 8.06 -9.32
N SER A 157 5.62 7.15 -8.34
CA SER A 157 6.44 5.92 -8.33
C SER A 157 6.16 5.00 -9.52
N VAL A 158 4.91 4.92 -9.97
CA VAL A 158 4.53 4.14 -11.17
C VAL A 158 5.02 4.86 -12.43
N SER A 159 4.88 6.19 -12.49
CA SER A 159 5.35 6.99 -13.63
C SER A 159 6.87 6.98 -13.78
N THR A 160 7.63 6.89 -12.70
CA THR A 160 9.11 6.86 -12.74
C THR A 160 9.67 5.44 -12.86
N GLY A 161 8.82 4.41 -12.74
CA GLY A 161 9.23 3.00 -12.72
C GLY A 161 9.80 2.52 -11.37
N THR A 162 9.87 3.39 -10.36
CA THR A 162 10.32 3.05 -9.00
C THR A 162 9.43 1.97 -8.36
N PHE A 163 8.14 1.96 -8.68
CA PHE A 163 7.20 0.93 -8.22
C PHE A 163 7.62 -0.48 -8.68
N ASP A 164 7.93 -0.65 -9.97
CA ASP A 164 8.39 -1.91 -10.54
C ASP A 164 9.75 -2.36 -9.99
N GLU A 165 10.63 -1.40 -9.69
CA GLU A 165 11.92 -1.68 -9.05
C GLU A 165 11.72 -2.23 -7.63
N LEU A 166 10.82 -1.63 -6.85
CA LEU A 166 10.49 -2.10 -5.50
C LEU A 166 9.87 -3.50 -5.53
N LEU A 167 9.01 -3.81 -6.49
CA LEU A 167 8.43 -5.15 -6.65
C LEU A 167 9.48 -6.22 -6.96
N LYS A 168 10.51 -5.89 -7.75
CA LYS A 168 11.60 -6.80 -8.11
C LYS A 168 12.61 -6.97 -6.98
N LYS A 169 12.77 -5.95 -6.14
CA LYS A 169 13.61 -6.02 -4.96
C LYS A 169 12.97 -7.01 -3.98
N GLY A 170 13.67 -8.08 -3.64
CA GLY A 170 13.25 -8.97 -2.55
C GLY A 170 13.01 -8.15 -1.28
N SER A 171 12.04 -8.55 -0.44
CA SER A 171 11.59 -7.82 0.75
C SER A 171 12.77 -7.34 1.60
N SER A 172 13.25 -6.13 1.35
CA SER A 172 14.29 -5.53 2.18
C SER A 172 13.58 -5.07 3.43
N THR A 173 13.73 -5.84 4.51
CA THR A 173 13.47 -5.40 5.88
C THR A 173 14.37 -4.19 6.18
N GLN A 174 14.00 -3.03 5.63
CA GLN A 174 14.57 -1.73 5.93
C GLN A 174 13.44 -0.70 5.82
N GLY A 175 12.43 -0.85 6.67
CA GLY A 175 11.96 0.35 7.35
C GLY A 175 13.20 1.01 7.94
N LYS A 176 13.56 2.19 7.44
CA LYS A 176 14.55 3.06 8.07
C LYS A 176 14.27 3.00 9.57
N LYS A 177 15.20 2.43 10.33
CA LYS A 177 15.24 2.57 11.79
C LYS A 177 15.40 4.06 12.10
N LYS A 178 14.33 4.85 12.00
CA LYS A 178 14.15 5.95 12.94
C LYS A 178 13.70 5.27 14.22
N SER A 179 14.67 5.08 15.10
CA SER A 179 14.52 4.70 16.50
C SER A 179 13.17 4.08 16.85
N PHE A 180 13.16 2.74 16.87
CA PHE A 180 12.30 1.95 17.73
C PHE A 180 12.01 2.72 19.03
N LEU A 181 10.72 3.01 19.26
CA LEU A 181 10.08 3.48 20.50
C LEU A 181 11.00 4.00 21.63
N PRO A 182 10.75 5.23 22.11
CA PRO A 182 10.83 5.46 23.54
C PRO A 182 9.56 6.15 24.02
N PHE A 183 8.58 5.36 24.46
CA PHE A 183 7.64 5.79 25.49
C PHE A 183 7.33 4.58 26.38
N PHE A 184 8.04 4.53 27.51
CA PHE A 184 7.45 4.13 28.78
C PHE A 184 6.41 5.18 29.18
#